data_AF-A0A2V7S8F6-F1
#
_entry.id   AF-A0A2V7S8F6-F1
#
_cell.length_a   1.000
_cell.length_b   1.000
_cell.length_c   1.000
_cell.angle_alpha   90.00
_cell.angle_beta   90.00
_cell.angle_gamma   90.00
#
_symmetry.space_group_name_H-M   'P 1'
#
loop_
_entity.id
_entity.type
_entity.pdbx_description
1 polymer ?
#
loop_
_entity_poly.entity_id
_entity_poly.type
_entity_poly.pdbx_seq_one_letter_code
_entity_poly.pdbx_strand_id
1 'polypeptide(L)'
;MERAQKRKQPQAVFWGKLDWHPAVKAWMEFGLGVTEPESVEVLRDDKRSGTYRLVGAGSGGESIIARRAPAALAVVARTWHEHIVPRLPGTTPRYFGYRREGVRSAWLFFEDGG
;
A
#
# COMPACT_ATOMS: atom_id res chain seq x y z
N MET A 1 -7.79 -21.27 13.06
CA MET A 1 -8.99 -20.49 12.74
C MET A 1 -8.54 -19.28 11.94
N GLU A 2 -8.44 -19.45 10.63
CA GLU A 2 -7.95 -18.43 9.70
C GLU A 2 -9.08 -17.41 9.51
N ARG A 3 -8.93 -16.21 10.08
CA ARG A 3 -9.84 -15.11 9.77
C ARG A 3 -9.50 -14.68 8.34
N ALA A 4 -10.15 -15.28 7.35
CA ALA A 4 -10.20 -14.72 6.01
C ALA A 4 -10.71 -13.28 6.15
N GLN A 5 -9.79 -12.31 6.05
CA GLN A 5 -10.10 -10.91 6.14
C GLN A 5 -10.99 -10.58 4.94
N LYS A 6 -12.31 -10.58 5.16
CA LYS A 6 -13.31 -10.39 4.10
C LYS A 6 -12.88 -9.22 3.20
N ARG A 7 -12.60 -9.51 1.91
CA ARG A 7 -12.13 -8.50 0.94
C ARG A 7 -12.96 -7.24 1.05
N LYS A 8 -12.32 -6.13 1.41
CA LYS A 8 -13.00 -4.84 1.46
C LYS A 8 -13.34 -4.45 0.02
N GLN A 9 -14.62 -4.24 -0.26
CA GLN A 9 -15.04 -3.83 -1.60
C GLN A 9 -14.49 -2.43 -1.94
N PRO A 10 -14.00 -2.23 -3.16
CA PRO A 10 -13.53 -0.93 -3.60
C PRO A 10 -14.69 0.05 -3.76
N GLN A 11 -14.46 1.30 -3.36
CA GLN A 11 -15.35 2.43 -3.59
C GLN A 11 -15.32 2.89 -5.05
N ALA A 12 -14.16 2.72 -5.71
CA ALA A 12 -13.94 3.01 -7.11
C ALA A 12 -12.82 2.11 -7.66
N VAL A 13 -12.87 1.83 -8.95
CA VAL A 13 -11.82 1.10 -9.67
C VAL A 13 -11.43 1.89 -10.91
N PHE A 14 -10.14 2.14 -11.09
CA PHE A 14 -9.57 2.83 -12.24
C PHE A 14 -8.73 1.87 -13.07
N TRP A 15 -8.86 1.96 -14.38
CA TRP A 15 -8.18 1.12 -15.39
C TRP A 15 -7.44 2.00 -16.40
N GLY A 16 -6.51 1.39 -17.16
CA GLY A 16 -5.81 2.05 -18.26
C GLY A 16 -4.56 2.79 -17.80
N LYS A 17 -4.34 4.01 -18.30
CA LYS A 17 -3.17 4.82 -17.92
C LYS A 17 -3.35 5.41 -16.52
N LEU A 18 -2.53 5.00 -15.56
CA LEU A 18 -2.75 5.28 -14.13
C LEU A 18 -1.68 6.19 -13.50
N ASP A 19 -0.75 6.71 -14.31
CA ASP A 19 0.31 7.64 -13.92
C ASP A 19 -0.17 8.92 -13.21
N TRP A 20 -1.41 9.34 -13.43
CA TRP A 20 -2.01 10.49 -12.74
C TRP A 20 -2.33 10.19 -11.27
N HIS A 21 -2.59 8.92 -10.92
CA HIS A 21 -3.10 8.53 -9.61
C HIS A 21 -1.98 8.59 -8.55
N PRO A 22 -2.20 9.24 -7.39
CA PRO A 22 -1.15 9.47 -6.40
C PRO A 22 -0.53 8.18 -5.85
N ALA A 23 -1.33 7.12 -5.66
CA ALA A 23 -0.82 5.84 -5.19
C ALA A 23 0.10 5.15 -6.22
N VAL A 24 -0.17 5.31 -7.52
CA VAL A 24 0.70 4.75 -8.58
C VAL A 24 2.02 5.52 -8.62
N LYS A 25 1.99 6.85 -8.63
CA LYS A 25 3.22 7.66 -8.55
C LYS A 25 4.06 7.30 -7.34
N ALA A 26 3.42 7.20 -6.18
CA ALA A 26 4.10 6.85 -4.95
C ALA A 26 4.83 5.50 -5.05
N TRP A 27 4.18 4.50 -5.65
CA TRP A 27 4.73 3.15 -5.87
C TRP A 27 5.83 3.13 -6.94
N MET A 28 5.60 3.76 -8.09
CA MET A 28 6.56 3.80 -9.19
C MET A 28 7.88 4.47 -8.78
N GLU A 29 7.80 5.47 -7.92
CA GLU A 29 8.99 6.16 -7.40
C GLU A 29 9.53 5.52 -6.09
N PHE A 30 8.93 4.42 -5.60
CA PHE A 30 9.38 3.74 -4.37
C PHE A 30 10.68 2.95 -4.56
N GLY A 31 10.87 2.29 -5.70
CA GLY A 31 12.08 1.52 -5.92
C GLY A 31 12.22 0.95 -7.32
N LEU A 32 13.40 0.37 -7.59
CA LEU A 32 13.68 -0.35 -8.83
C LEU A 32 12.99 -1.73 -8.79
N GLY A 33 12.32 -2.11 -9.88
CA GLY A 33 11.60 -3.40 -9.99
C GLY A 33 10.12 -3.34 -9.61
N VAL A 34 9.56 -2.14 -9.40
CA VAL A 34 8.12 -1.91 -9.33
C VAL A 34 7.53 -1.83 -10.74
N THR A 35 6.33 -2.38 -10.94
CA THR A 35 5.63 -2.38 -12.23
C THR A 35 4.44 -1.44 -12.18
N GLU A 36 4.08 -0.84 -13.32
CA GLU A 36 2.82 -0.10 -13.42
C GLU A 36 1.65 -1.04 -13.14
N PRO A 37 0.74 -0.71 -12.21
CA PRO A 37 -0.41 -1.55 -11.91
C PRO A 37 -1.38 -1.61 -13.09
N GLU A 38 -2.06 -2.75 -13.24
CA GLU A 38 -3.12 -2.96 -14.22
C GLU A 38 -4.38 -2.15 -13.87
N SER A 39 -4.66 -2.04 -12.57
CA SER A 39 -5.76 -1.26 -12.04
C SER A 39 -5.46 -0.73 -10.65
N VAL A 40 -6.17 0.35 -10.30
CA VAL A 40 -6.18 0.88 -8.93
C VAL A 40 -7.57 0.79 -8.36
N GLU A 41 -7.67 0.07 -7.25
CA GLU A 41 -8.87 -0.03 -6.44
C GLU A 41 -8.78 0.91 -5.24
N VAL A 42 -9.75 1.81 -5.10
CA VAL A 42 -9.83 2.74 -3.96
C VAL A 42 -10.61 2.07 -2.83
N LEU A 43 -9.92 1.65 -1.77
CA LEU A 43 -10.57 1.00 -0.60
C LEU A 43 -11.00 2.02 0.46
N ARG A 44 -10.31 3.18 0.48
CA ARG A 44 -10.61 4.35 1.29
C ARG A 44 -9.84 5.54 0.72
N ASP A 45 -10.50 6.67 0.55
CA ASP A 45 -9.84 7.93 0.24
C ASP A 45 -10.42 9.07 1.08
N ASP A 46 -9.60 9.63 1.97
CA ASP A 46 -9.92 10.84 2.74
C ASP A 46 -8.85 11.91 2.53
N LYS A 47 -9.16 13.14 2.94
CA LYS A 47 -8.27 14.31 2.78
C LYS A 47 -6.85 14.12 3.34
N ARG A 48 -6.66 13.27 4.36
CA ARG A 48 -5.38 13.07 5.06
C ARG A 48 -4.88 11.62 5.05
N SER A 49 -5.67 10.68 4.57
CA SER A 49 -5.33 9.26 4.54
C SER A 49 -5.95 8.58 3.33
N GLY A 50 -5.36 7.49 2.89
CA GLY A 50 -5.91 6.70 1.80
C GLY A 50 -5.43 5.27 1.88
N THR A 51 -6.20 4.36 1.32
CA THR A 51 -5.84 2.96 1.17
C THR A 51 -6.30 2.52 -0.20
N TYR A 52 -5.33 2.12 -1.00
CA TYR A 52 -5.51 1.77 -2.40
C TYR A 52 -4.88 0.40 -2.61
N ARG A 53 -5.52 -0.41 -3.44
CA ARG A 53 -4.95 -1.66 -3.93
C ARG A 53 -4.47 -1.44 -5.36
N LEU A 54 -3.19 -1.68 -5.59
CA LEU A 54 -2.53 -1.61 -6.88
C LEU A 54 -2.43 -3.04 -7.41
N VAL A 55 -3.29 -3.39 -8.35
CA VAL A 55 -3.38 -4.76 -8.87
C VAL A 55 -2.24 -4.99 -9.86
N GLY A 56 -1.52 -6.10 -9.72
CA GLY A 56 -0.40 -6.46 -10.60
C GLY A 56 0.86 -5.60 -10.43
N ALA A 57 0.95 -4.80 -9.37
CA ALA A 57 2.01 -3.79 -9.23
C ALA A 57 3.35 -4.37 -8.74
N GLY A 58 3.31 -5.55 -8.12
CA GLY A 58 4.50 -6.25 -7.66
C GLY A 58 5.24 -6.98 -8.78
N SER A 59 6.49 -7.35 -8.51
CA SER A 59 7.39 -7.93 -9.52
C SER A 59 6.92 -9.30 -10.06
N GLY A 60 6.12 -10.04 -9.29
CA GLY A 60 5.50 -11.30 -9.69
C GLY A 60 4.01 -11.17 -10.05
N GLY A 61 3.51 -9.94 -10.24
CA GLY A 61 2.09 -9.67 -10.46
C GLY A 61 1.25 -9.66 -9.18
N GLU A 62 1.88 -9.67 -8.00
CA GLU A 62 1.17 -9.55 -6.73
C GLU A 62 0.49 -8.17 -6.60
N SER A 63 -0.67 -8.16 -5.93
CA SER A 63 -1.35 -6.90 -5.61
C SER A 63 -0.70 -6.24 -4.39
N ILE A 64 -0.60 -4.91 -4.43
CA ILE A 64 0.05 -4.12 -3.39
C ILE A 64 -0.99 -3.23 -2.71
N ILE A 65 -1.06 -3.26 -1.39
CA ILE A 65 -1.80 -2.27 -0.60
C ILE A 65 -0.90 -1.06 -0.37
N ALA A 66 -1.22 0.05 -1.03
CA ALA A 66 -0.61 1.35 -0.83
C ALA A 66 -1.45 2.16 0.17
N ARG A 67 -0.87 2.52 1.31
CA ARG A 67 -1.53 3.32 2.34
C ARG A 67 -0.88 4.68 2.48
N ARG A 68 -1.65 5.74 2.22
CA ARG A 68 -1.28 7.12 2.55
C ARG A 68 -1.69 7.44 3.98
N ALA A 69 -0.79 8.03 4.75
CA ALA A 69 -1.06 8.47 6.11
C ALA A 69 -0.30 9.77 6.44
N PRO A 70 -0.74 10.52 7.48
CA PRO A 70 0.04 11.63 8.00
C PRO A 70 1.44 11.17 8.42
N ALA A 71 2.47 11.95 8.10
CA ALA A 71 3.87 11.55 8.28
C ALA A 71 4.18 11.10 9.73
N ALA A 72 3.64 11.79 10.74
CA ALA A 72 3.83 11.41 12.14
C ALA A 72 3.27 10.00 12.46
N LEU A 73 2.08 9.66 11.94
CA LEU A 73 1.50 8.34 12.12
C LEU A 73 2.23 7.28 11.29
N ALA A 74 2.69 7.65 10.10
CA ALA A 74 3.39 6.74 9.21
C ALA A 74 4.77 6.34 9.76
N VAL A 75 5.46 7.23 10.50
CA VAL A 75 6.70 6.89 11.22
C VAL A 75 6.45 5.84 12.31
N VAL A 76 5.38 5.98 13.09
CA VAL A 76 5.01 4.98 14.11
C VAL A 76 4.69 3.63 13.46
N ALA A 77 3.88 3.65 12.40
CA ALA A 77 3.53 2.44 11.66
C ALA A 77 4.77 1.78 11.02
N ARG A 78 5.70 2.58 10.48
CA ARG A 78 6.98 2.11 9.99
C ARG A 78 7.76 1.38 11.07
N THR A 79 7.95 1.99 12.25
CA THR A 79 8.65 1.35 13.38
C THR A 79 8.00 0.03 13.78
N TRP A 80 6.66 0.00 13.79
CA TRP A 80 5.92 -1.22 14.07
C TRP A 80 6.20 -2.31 13.04
N HIS A 81 6.10 -2.01 11.74
CA HIS A 81 6.27 -2.99 10.67
C HIS A 81 7.73 -3.41 10.42
N GLU A 82 8.71 -2.52 10.63
CA GLU A 82 10.14 -2.82 10.43
C GLU A 82 10.77 -3.52 11.63
N HIS A 83 10.31 -3.24 12.85
CA HIS A 83 11.00 -3.71 14.04
C HIS A 83 10.15 -4.61 14.94
N ILE A 84 8.84 -4.43 14.99
CA ILE A 84 8.00 -5.17 15.95
C ILE A 84 7.39 -6.41 15.28
N VAL A 85 6.72 -6.23 14.14
CA VAL A 85 6.05 -7.31 13.40
C VAL A 85 6.97 -8.48 13.06
N PRO A 86 8.23 -8.29 12.59
CA PRO A 86 9.12 -9.41 12.26
C PRO A 86 9.48 -10.29 13.46
N ARG A 87 9.22 -9.83 14.69
CA ARG A 87 9.50 -10.55 15.94
C ARG A 87 8.28 -11.28 16.50
N LEU A 88 7.10 -11.08 15.90
CA LEU A 88 5.86 -11.72 16.36
C LEU A 88 5.60 -13.00 15.56
N PRO A 89 5.19 -14.10 16.23
CA PRO A 89 4.76 -15.30 15.52
C PRO A 89 3.41 -15.04 14.83
N GLY A 90 3.38 -15.17 13.49
CA GLY A 90 2.16 -15.08 12.69
C GLY A 90 2.41 -14.73 11.23
N THR A 91 1.46 -15.08 10.37
CA THR A 91 1.43 -14.64 8.96
C THR A 91 0.94 -13.20 8.92
N THR A 92 1.86 -12.26 8.76
CA THR A 92 1.50 -10.86 8.49
C THR A 92 1.78 -10.56 7.02
N PRO A 93 0.96 -9.72 6.36
CA PRO A 93 1.24 -9.31 5.00
C PRO A 93 2.65 -8.72 4.91
N ARG A 94 3.39 -9.09 3.87
CA ARG A 94 4.76 -8.59 3.69
C ARG A 94 4.76 -7.08 3.62
N TYR A 95 5.56 -6.44 4.46
CA TYR A 95 5.80 -5.00 4.38
C TYR A 95 6.95 -4.74 3.40
N PHE A 96 6.67 -3.97 2.34
CA PHE A 96 7.68 -3.62 1.34
C PHE A 96 8.51 -2.42 1.77
N GLY A 97 7.87 -1.43 2.39
CA GLY A 97 8.59 -0.25 2.87
C GLY A 97 7.74 0.99 3.00
N TYR A 98 8.47 2.09 3.20
CA TYR A 98 7.93 3.41 3.51
C TYR A 98 8.54 4.46 2.60
N ARG A 99 7.72 5.43 2.19
CA ARG A 99 8.15 6.56 1.38
C ARG A 99 7.52 7.87 1.84
N ARG A 100 8.33 8.90 2.06
CA ARG A 100 7.81 10.24 2.38
C ARG A 100 7.24 10.91 1.14
N GLU A 101 6.08 11.55 1.31
CA GLU A 101 5.49 12.47 0.34
C GLU A 101 5.48 13.87 0.98
N GLY A 102 6.58 14.59 0.78
CA GLY A 102 6.81 15.89 1.40
C GLY A 102 6.87 15.84 2.93
N VAL A 103 6.35 16.89 3.57
CA VAL A 103 6.46 17.08 5.03
C VAL A 103 5.29 16.48 5.80
N ARG A 104 4.10 16.42 5.18
CA ARG A 104 2.85 16.13 5.90
C ARG A 104 2.35 14.70 5.73
N SER A 105 2.80 14.01 4.69
CA SER A 105 2.27 12.71 4.29
C SER A 105 3.37 11.70 4.01
N ALA A 106 3.02 10.44 4.11
CA ALA A 106 3.87 9.35 3.68
C ALA A 106 3.04 8.15 3.25
N TRP A 107 3.69 7.28 2.49
CA TRP A 107 3.17 6.05 1.93
C TRP A 107 3.82 4.86 2.61
N LEU A 108 3.01 3.84 2.87
CA LEU A 108 3.41 2.52 3.35
C LEU A 108 2.90 1.50 2.35
N PHE A 109 3.73 0.53 2.00
CA PHE A 109 3.41 -0.48 0.98
C PHE A 109 3.44 -1.88 1.60
N PHE A 110 2.39 -2.65 1.32
CA PHE A 110 2.22 -4.01 1.82
C PHE A 110 1.78 -4.93 0.70
N GLU A 111 2.11 -6.20 0.81
CA GLU A 111 1.48 -7.25 0.02
C GLU A 111 -0.01 -7.32 0.35
N ASP A 112 -0.85 -7.49 -0.65
CA ASP A 112 -2.25 -7.79 -0.45
C ASP A 112 -2.40 -9.26 -0.07
N GLY A 113 -2.85 -9.54 1.16
CA GLY A 113 -2.96 -10.89 1.70
C GLY A 113 -4.15 -11.71 1.18
N GLY A 114 -4.88 -11.21 0.18
CA GLY A 114 -6.08 -11.84 -0.37
C GLY A 114 -7.38 -11.43 0.30
#